data_AF-A0A3M1WQA0-F1
#
_entry.id   AF-A0A3M1WQA0-F1
#
_cell.length_a   1.000
_cell.length_b   1.000
_cell.length_c   1.000
_cell.angle_alpha   90.00
_cell.angle_beta   90.00
_cell.angle_gamma   90.00
#
_symmetry.space_group_name_H-M   'P 1'
#
loop_
_entity.id
_entity.type
_entity.pdbx_description
1 polymer ?
#
loop_
_entity_poly.entity_id
_entity_poly.type
_entity_poly.pdbx_seq_one_letter_code
_entity_poly.pdbx_strand_id
1 'polypeptide(L)'
;MKTKVLIMSLLMGTMALILAGSVRAQPFEFHVEHDHRLGHCRGTLVIGPETIQYRTPHRKHERIWRYTDIKRIEIRSPRIIHIVTYESRGKLWSANRRFEFKLRDEDITAAVSDFLLRRVTRPLVLSVLPTIERQPTFVIPAKHRHRRGGCEGVLKVYPDALVFASQNPKHTRYWRYQDIQQIGRLGPYQFEVATYEHQVGGPDRVFHFELKERLDDPIYDYLWVRVNRTKYYPYEPEQPVRATPTSGVVRLSTRRRVSRR
;
A
#
# COMPACT_ATOMS: atom_id res chain seq x y z
N MET A 1 29.41 76.65 14.28
CA MET A 1 30.54 75.79 13.83
C MET A 1 29.94 74.45 13.41
N LYS A 2 29.71 74.20 12.10
CA LYS A 2 30.46 73.22 11.26
C LYS A 2 30.85 71.97 12.08
N THR A 3 30.44 70.74 11.76
CA THR A 3 30.99 69.93 10.64
C THR A 3 30.19 68.62 10.40
N LYS A 4 29.87 68.35 9.12
CA LYS A 4 29.79 67.08 8.31
C LYS A 4 29.36 65.75 8.97
N VAL A 5 28.25 65.12 8.53
CA VAL A 5 28.09 64.06 7.50
C VAL A 5 28.79 62.73 7.83
N LEU A 6 28.01 61.64 7.97
CA LEU A 6 28.26 60.39 7.22
C LEU A 6 26.99 59.53 7.13
N ILE A 7 26.53 59.33 5.89
CA ILE A 7 25.59 58.30 5.49
C ILE A 7 26.35 56.98 5.52
N MET A 8 25.86 55.98 6.27
CA MET A 8 26.33 54.60 6.14
C MET A 8 25.12 53.69 5.99
N SER A 9 24.81 53.42 4.72
CA SER A 9 23.80 52.46 4.27
C SER A 9 24.24 51.05 4.66
N LEU A 10 23.58 50.46 5.66
CA LEU A 10 23.73 49.04 5.96
C LEU A 10 22.69 48.25 5.18
N LEU A 11 23.15 47.60 4.11
CA LEU A 11 22.38 46.64 3.33
C LEU A 11 22.06 45.44 4.24
N MET A 12 20.82 45.38 4.75
CA MET A 12 20.35 44.29 5.59
C MET A 12 19.92 43.14 4.66
N GLY A 13 20.86 42.27 4.29
CA GLY A 13 20.58 41.04 3.55
C GLY A 13 19.89 40.02 4.45
N THR A 14 18.57 39.93 4.37
CA THR A 14 17.79 38.83 4.97
C THR A 14 18.00 37.55 4.17
N MET A 15 18.96 36.74 4.57
CA MET A 15 19.06 35.34 4.12
C MET A 15 18.06 34.50 4.92
N ALA A 16 16.86 34.32 4.36
CA ALA A 16 15.87 33.40 4.89
C ALA A 16 16.38 31.96 4.68
N LEU A 17 16.97 31.38 5.72
CA LEU A 17 17.27 29.95 5.79
C LEU A 17 15.94 29.21 5.83
N ILE A 18 15.51 28.66 4.69
CA ILE A 18 14.42 27.68 4.66
C ILE A 18 14.96 26.41 5.30
N LEU A 19 14.80 26.30 6.62
CA LEU A 19 14.89 25.03 7.33
C LEU A 19 13.79 24.13 6.75
N ALA A 20 14.17 23.26 5.82
CA ALA A 20 13.36 22.12 5.43
C ALA A 20 13.25 21.19 6.64
N GLY A 21 12.34 21.54 7.57
CA GLY A 21 11.94 20.69 8.66
C GLY A 21 11.35 19.42 8.06
N SER A 22 12.12 18.33 8.09
CA SER A 22 11.55 17.00 7.92
C SER A 22 10.55 16.81 9.06
N VAL A 23 9.26 17.05 8.79
CA VAL A 23 8.18 16.63 9.69
C VAL A 23 8.27 15.11 9.74
N ARG A 24 9.01 14.57 10.71
CA ARG A 24 9.00 13.15 11.01
C ARG A 24 7.59 12.83 11.45
N ALA A 25 6.86 12.06 10.64
CA ALA A 25 5.57 11.53 11.03
C ALA A 25 5.71 10.89 12.41
N GLN A 26 4.88 11.34 13.36
CA GLN A 26 4.90 10.81 14.72
C GLN A 26 4.59 9.30 14.66
N PRO A 27 5.28 8.49 15.46
CA PRO A 27 4.97 7.07 15.53
C PRO A 27 3.57 6.85 16.11
N PHE A 28 2.90 5.79 15.68
CA PHE A 28 1.68 5.31 16.33
C PHE A 28 2.07 4.36 17.46
N GLU A 29 1.50 4.53 18.64
CA GLU A 29 1.76 3.68 19.80
C GLU A 29 0.47 2.99 20.25
N PHE A 30 0.55 1.68 20.47
CA PHE A 30 -0.59 0.89 20.92
C PHE A 30 -0.22 0.02 22.10
N HIS A 31 -1.03 0.03 23.15
CA HIS A 31 -0.97 -0.99 24.19
C HIS A 31 -1.54 -2.29 23.67
N VAL A 32 -0.73 -3.35 23.73
CA VAL A 32 -1.04 -4.64 23.12
C VAL A 32 -0.80 -5.81 24.07
N GLU A 33 -1.52 -6.88 23.81
CA GLU A 33 -1.25 -8.22 24.30
C GLU A 33 -0.74 -9.11 23.15
N HIS A 34 0.27 -9.92 23.44
CA HIS A 34 0.82 -10.91 22.53
C HIS A 34 0.87 -12.28 23.22
N ASP A 35 0.25 -13.28 22.59
CA ASP A 35 0.18 -14.64 23.14
C ASP A 35 1.48 -15.42 22.88
N HIS A 36 1.85 -16.26 23.85
CA HIS A 36 2.90 -17.25 23.71
C HIS A 36 2.34 -18.66 23.92
N ARG A 37 3.17 -19.69 23.65
CA ARG A 37 2.78 -21.10 23.87
C ARG A 37 2.30 -21.35 25.31
N LEU A 38 2.77 -20.57 26.27
CA LEU A 38 2.34 -20.56 27.67
C LEU A 38 2.24 -19.10 28.14
N GLY A 39 1.01 -18.58 28.28
CA GLY A 39 0.72 -17.25 28.81
C GLY A 39 0.61 -16.13 27.77
N HIS A 40 0.38 -14.91 28.26
CA HIS A 40 0.28 -13.68 27.49
C HIS A 40 1.30 -12.66 28.00
N CYS A 41 1.90 -11.88 27.11
CA CYS A 41 2.75 -10.74 27.47
C CYS A 41 2.09 -9.44 27.06
N ARG A 42 2.15 -8.45 27.95
CA ARG A 42 1.75 -7.07 27.67
C ARG A 42 2.94 -6.24 27.24
N GLY A 43 2.67 -5.24 26.42
CA GLY A 43 3.67 -4.28 25.98
C GLY A 43 3.07 -3.18 25.11
N THR A 44 3.96 -2.45 24.45
CA THR A 44 3.60 -1.35 23.55
C THR A 44 4.13 -1.68 22.16
N LEU A 45 3.24 -1.68 21.16
CA LEU A 45 3.60 -1.74 19.75
C LEU A 45 3.74 -0.33 19.20
N VAL A 46 4.93 0.02 18.73
CA VAL A 46 5.26 1.33 18.17
C VAL A 46 5.47 1.17 16.66
N ILE A 47 4.59 1.74 15.85
CA ILE A 47 4.68 1.78 14.39
C ILE A 47 5.29 3.13 14.00
N GLY A 48 6.60 3.15 13.82
CA GLY A 48 7.37 4.35 13.51
C GLY A 48 7.76 4.48 12.04
N PRO A 49 8.43 5.58 11.66
CA PRO A 49 8.80 5.84 10.26
C PRO A 49 9.80 4.85 9.69
N GLU A 50 10.65 4.21 10.48
CA GLU A 50 11.67 3.29 9.95
C GLU A 50 11.49 1.85 10.41
N THR A 51 10.86 1.68 11.57
CA THR A 51 10.76 0.39 12.26
C THR A 51 9.41 0.22 12.91
N ILE A 52 8.99 -1.03 13.05
CA ILE A 52 7.98 -1.43 14.02
C ILE A 52 8.69 -2.04 15.23
N GLN A 53 8.34 -1.60 16.43
CA GLN A 53 8.96 -2.04 17.68
C GLN A 53 7.90 -2.60 18.63
N TYR A 54 8.17 -3.73 19.24
CA TYR A 54 7.39 -4.24 20.36
C TYR A 54 8.22 -4.14 21.63
N ARG A 55 7.82 -3.23 22.52
CA ARG A 55 8.47 -2.96 23.82
C ARG A 55 7.72 -3.67 24.92
N THR A 56 8.42 -4.38 25.80
CA THR A 56 7.81 -5.10 26.93
C THR A 56 8.81 -5.22 28.08
N PRO A 57 8.36 -5.25 29.35
CA PRO A 57 9.26 -5.47 30.49
C PRO A 57 10.07 -6.77 30.37
N HIS A 58 9.54 -7.77 29.65
CA HIS A 58 10.23 -9.03 29.39
C HIS A 58 11.20 -8.90 28.21
N ARG A 59 12.41 -8.39 28.45
CA ARG A 59 13.44 -8.10 27.41
C ARG A 59 13.64 -9.20 26.35
N LYS A 60 13.52 -10.49 26.70
CA LYS A 60 13.63 -11.61 25.75
C LYS A 60 12.58 -11.57 24.63
N HIS A 61 11.46 -10.89 24.86
CA HIS A 61 10.32 -10.79 23.96
C HIS A 61 10.27 -9.44 23.23
N GLU A 62 11.15 -8.50 23.58
CA GLU A 62 11.30 -7.23 22.87
C GLU A 62 11.74 -7.47 21.43
N ARG A 63 11.18 -6.71 20.48
CA ARG A 63 11.50 -6.85 19.06
C ARG A 63 11.54 -5.49 18.38
N ILE A 64 12.42 -5.37 17.39
CA ILE A 64 12.53 -4.24 16.50
C ILE A 64 12.69 -4.80 15.10
N TRP A 65 11.82 -4.39 14.18
CA TRP A 65 11.87 -4.81 12.78
C TRP A 65 11.92 -3.59 11.89
N ARG A 66 12.89 -3.55 10.96
CA ARG A 66 12.76 -2.65 9.79
C ARG A 66 11.72 -3.23 8.86
N TYR A 67 11.10 -2.38 8.05
CA TYR A 67 10.10 -2.85 7.07
C TYR A 67 10.64 -3.89 6.08
N THR A 68 11.95 -3.87 5.78
CA THR A 68 12.61 -4.87 4.92
C THR A 68 12.69 -6.26 5.55
N ASP A 69 12.68 -6.32 6.89
CA ASP A 69 12.80 -7.56 7.67
C ASP A 69 11.41 -8.19 7.93
N ILE A 70 10.35 -7.50 7.52
CA ILE A 70 8.97 -7.94 7.57
C ILE A 70 8.57 -8.51 6.21
N LYS A 71 8.03 -9.72 6.20
CA LYS A 71 7.52 -10.36 4.98
C LYS A 71 6.13 -9.84 4.62
N ARG A 72 5.29 -9.60 5.63
CA ARG A 72 3.91 -9.12 5.47
C ARG A 72 3.38 -8.53 6.77
N ILE A 73 2.49 -7.55 6.64
CA ILE A 73 1.67 -7.04 7.74
C ILE A 73 0.19 -7.32 7.41
N GLU A 74 -0.56 -7.80 8.40
CA GLU A 74 -2.00 -8.04 8.27
C GLU A 74 -2.75 -7.29 9.37
N ILE A 75 -3.54 -6.27 9.02
CA ILE A 75 -4.55 -5.68 9.92
C ILE A 75 -5.84 -6.46 9.70
N ARG A 76 -6.17 -7.36 10.63
CA ARG A 76 -7.30 -8.29 10.49
C ARG A 76 -8.62 -7.72 10.98
N SER A 77 -8.54 -6.79 11.91
CA SER A 77 -9.64 -6.03 12.49
C SER A 77 -9.06 -4.75 13.10
N PRO A 78 -9.91 -3.81 13.56
CA PRO A 78 -9.45 -2.63 14.30
C PRO A 78 -8.58 -2.96 15.52
N ARG A 79 -8.68 -4.17 16.09
CA ARG A 79 -7.95 -4.59 17.30
C ARG A 79 -6.86 -5.63 17.08
N ILE A 80 -6.62 -6.09 15.86
CA ILE A 80 -5.70 -7.20 15.61
C ILE A 80 -4.76 -6.88 14.45
N ILE A 81 -3.47 -6.85 14.75
CA ILE A 81 -2.39 -6.75 13.76
C ILE A 81 -1.46 -7.96 13.84
N HIS A 82 -1.13 -8.52 12.69
CA HIS A 82 -0.12 -9.55 12.54
C HIS A 82 1.12 -9.00 11.86
N ILE A 83 2.28 -9.37 12.39
CA ILE A 83 3.57 -9.13 11.76
C ILE A 83 4.17 -10.48 11.41
N VAL A 84 4.36 -10.74 10.12
CA VAL A 84 4.99 -11.95 9.62
C VAL A 84 6.41 -11.59 9.21
N THR A 85 7.40 -12.22 9.81
CA THR A 85 8.83 -11.91 9.66
C THR A 85 9.56 -13.05 8.98
N TYR A 86 10.77 -12.78 8.47
CA TYR A 86 11.66 -13.82 7.95
C TYR A 86 12.35 -14.66 9.05
N GLU A 87 12.11 -14.37 10.33
CA GLU A 87 12.66 -15.16 11.44
C GLU A 87 12.19 -16.63 11.35
N SER A 88 13.14 -17.57 11.43
CA SER A 88 12.84 -19.00 11.50
C SER A 88 12.49 -19.44 12.93
N ARG A 89 11.48 -20.31 13.08
CA ARG A 89 11.14 -20.97 14.34
C ARG A 89 12.04 -22.18 14.60
N GLY A 90 13.34 -21.98 14.83
CA GLY A 90 14.25 -23.03 15.30
C GLY A 90 14.23 -24.31 14.43
N LYS A 91 14.53 -25.47 15.05
CA LYS A 91 14.85 -26.76 14.39
C LYS A 91 13.69 -27.39 13.56
N LEU A 92 12.57 -26.70 13.38
CA LEU A 92 11.46 -27.13 12.55
C LEU A 92 11.31 -26.19 11.33
N TRP A 93 11.79 -26.67 10.19
CA TRP A 93 11.45 -26.28 8.80
C TRP A 93 10.66 -24.95 8.61
N SER A 94 11.36 -23.92 8.13
CA SER A 94 10.92 -22.77 7.32
C SER A 94 9.63 -21.99 7.66
N ALA A 95 9.01 -22.21 8.83
CA ALA A 95 7.81 -21.47 9.19
C ALA A 95 8.19 -20.06 9.66
N ASN A 96 8.02 -19.08 8.75
CA ASN A 96 8.06 -17.64 9.04
C ASN A 96 7.39 -17.36 10.39
N ARG A 97 8.06 -16.61 11.27
CA ARG A 97 7.49 -16.29 12.57
C ARG A 97 6.42 -15.21 12.42
N ARG A 98 5.19 -15.58 12.82
CA ARG A 98 4.05 -14.66 12.97
C ARG A 98 3.91 -14.21 14.41
N PHE A 99 3.81 -12.90 14.60
CA PHE A 99 3.47 -12.25 15.85
C PHE A 99 2.05 -11.69 15.72
N GLU A 100 1.18 -12.04 16.65
CA GLU A 100 -0.18 -11.52 16.73
C GLU A 100 -0.29 -10.57 17.92
N PHE A 101 -0.67 -9.33 17.66
CA PHE A 101 -0.87 -8.31 18.66
C PHE A 101 -2.35 -7.93 18.73
N LYS A 102 -2.92 -8.03 19.93
CA LYS A 102 -4.28 -7.65 20.26
C LYS A 102 -4.24 -6.29 20.97
N LEU A 103 -4.81 -5.26 20.36
CA LEU A 103 -4.84 -3.90 20.92
C LEU A 103 -5.87 -3.82 22.06
N ARG A 104 -5.51 -3.15 23.15
CA ARG A 104 -6.35 -3.07 24.37
C ARG A 104 -7.15 -1.78 24.47
N ASP A 105 -6.52 -0.66 24.16
CA ASP A 105 -7.06 0.65 24.54
C ASP A 105 -7.62 1.37 23.31
N GLU A 106 -6.89 1.35 22.21
CA GLU A 106 -7.24 2.07 20.98
C GLU A 106 -7.44 1.13 19.78
N ASP A 107 -8.22 1.60 18.82
CA ASP A 107 -8.45 0.93 17.54
C ASP A 107 -7.48 1.44 16.47
N ILE A 108 -7.06 0.55 15.58
CA ILE A 108 -6.35 0.91 14.35
C ILE A 108 -7.28 1.76 13.49
N THR A 109 -6.82 2.96 13.14
CA THR A 109 -7.56 3.93 12.32
C THR A 109 -7.13 3.92 10.86
N ALA A 110 -7.87 4.62 10.00
CA ALA A 110 -7.49 4.83 8.60
C ALA A 110 -6.10 5.47 8.46
N ALA A 111 -5.71 6.36 9.38
CA ALA A 111 -4.40 7.02 9.37
C ALA A 111 -3.24 6.02 9.49
N VAL A 112 -3.41 4.94 10.25
CA VAL A 112 -2.42 3.86 10.37
C VAL A 112 -2.32 3.08 9.07
N SER A 113 -3.47 2.74 8.45
CA SER A 113 -3.52 2.08 7.15
C SER A 113 -2.85 2.94 6.07
N ASP A 114 -3.15 4.23 6.02
CA ASP A 114 -2.54 5.21 5.11
C ASP A 114 -1.02 5.28 5.30
N PHE A 115 -0.58 5.32 6.56
CA PHE A 115 0.84 5.33 6.91
C PHE A 115 1.56 4.08 6.43
N LEU A 116 1.00 2.89 6.70
CA LEU A 116 1.60 1.62 6.28
C LEU A 116 1.64 1.49 4.76
N LEU A 117 0.59 1.89 4.04
CA LEU A 117 0.55 1.83 2.57
C LEU A 117 1.65 2.65 1.91
N ARG A 118 1.97 3.82 2.46
CA ARG A 118 3.06 4.68 1.96
C ARG A 118 4.45 4.12 2.25
N ARG A 119 4.59 3.25 3.25
CA ARG A 119 5.91 2.87 3.77
C ARG A 119 6.31 1.43 3.48
N VAL A 120 5.34 0.54 3.40
CA VAL A 120 5.57 -0.90 3.28
C VAL A 120 5.43 -1.30 1.82
N THR A 121 6.55 -1.65 1.17
CA THR A 121 6.53 -2.18 -0.20
C THR A 121 6.13 -3.65 -0.26
N ARG A 122 6.22 -4.36 0.87
CA ARG A 122 5.83 -5.76 1.04
C ARG A 122 4.31 -5.92 1.08
N PRO A 123 3.78 -7.13 0.87
CA PRO A 123 2.35 -7.38 0.96
C PRO A 123 1.71 -6.80 2.22
N LEU A 124 0.60 -6.10 2.04
CA LEU A 124 -0.27 -5.58 3.10
C LEU A 124 -1.66 -6.18 2.94
N VAL A 125 -2.25 -6.59 4.06
CA VAL A 125 -3.65 -7.02 4.12
C VAL A 125 -4.35 -6.13 5.12
N LEU A 126 -5.35 -5.36 4.69
CA LEU A 126 -6.01 -4.39 5.55
C LEU A 126 -7.52 -4.63 5.60
N SER A 127 -8.05 -4.86 6.80
CA SER A 127 -9.50 -4.81 7.07
C SER A 127 -9.97 -3.41 7.49
N VAL A 128 -9.07 -2.59 8.03
CA VAL A 128 -9.32 -1.16 8.28
C VAL A 128 -8.93 -0.41 7.02
N LEU A 129 -9.92 0.18 6.34
CA LEU A 129 -9.67 0.84 5.07
C LEU A 129 -8.82 2.10 5.27
N PRO A 130 -7.89 2.38 4.33
CA PRO A 130 -7.26 3.69 4.24
C PRO A 130 -8.28 4.77 3.88
N THR A 131 -7.86 6.03 3.92
CA THR A 131 -8.66 7.14 3.41
C THR A 131 -8.74 7.02 1.88
N ILE A 132 -9.94 6.83 1.34
CA ILE A 132 -10.18 6.73 -0.12
C ILE A 132 -11.12 7.88 -0.52
N GLU A 133 -10.56 8.92 -1.12
CA GLU A 133 -11.30 10.15 -1.48
C GLU A 133 -11.99 10.05 -2.84
N ARG A 134 -11.53 9.15 -3.69
CA ARG A 134 -12.06 8.97 -5.05
C ARG A 134 -13.18 7.95 -5.09
N GLN A 135 -14.01 8.06 -6.11
CA GLN A 135 -15.04 7.06 -6.40
C GLN A 135 -14.42 5.80 -7.05
N PRO A 136 -15.02 4.62 -6.83
CA PRO A 136 -14.62 3.41 -7.52
C PRO A 136 -14.97 3.50 -9.02
N THR A 137 -14.10 2.92 -9.85
CA THR A 137 -14.36 2.73 -11.29
C THR A 137 -15.51 1.76 -11.51
N PHE A 138 -15.55 0.68 -10.73
CA PHE A 138 -16.60 -0.34 -10.79
C PHE A 138 -17.06 -0.72 -9.39
N VAL A 139 -18.34 -1.03 -9.28
CA VAL A 139 -19.00 -1.45 -8.05
C VAL A 139 -19.79 -2.71 -8.36
N ILE A 140 -19.38 -3.84 -7.78
CA ILE A 140 -19.92 -5.16 -8.12
C ILE A 140 -20.47 -5.79 -6.84
N PRO A 141 -21.80 -5.89 -6.69
CA PRO A 141 -22.40 -6.55 -5.53
C PRO A 141 -21.99 -8.02 -5.47
N ALA A 142 -21.51 -8.48 -4.32
CA ALA A 142 -20.93 -9.80 -4.19
C ALA A 142 -21.14 -10.41 -2.81
N LYS A 143 -21.13 -11.73 -2.76
CA LYS A 143 -21.04 -12.51 -1.53
C LYS A 143 -19.70 -13.23 -1.49
N HIS A 144 -18.91 -12.98 -0.45
CA HIS A 144 -17.69 -13.73 -0.20
C HIS A 144 -18.04 -15.06 0.47
N ARG A 145 -17.60 -16.17 -0.12
CA ARG A 145 -17.83 -17.53 0.39
C ARG A 145 -16.75 -17.92 1.38
N HIS A 146 -17.20 -18.47 2.50
CA HIS A 146 -16.32 -19.08 3.49
C HIS A 146 -16.46 -20.59 3.45
N ARG A 147 -15.61 -21.32 4.19
CA ARG A 147 -15.74 -22.78 4.35
C ARG A 147 -17.13 -23.18 4.84
N ARG A 148 -17.77 -22.35 5.66
CA ARG A 148 -19.17 -22.47 6.05
C ARG A 148 -19.82 -21.09 5.98
N GLY A 149 -20.89 -20.97 5.19
CA GLY A 149 -21.60 -19.71 4.98
C GLY A 149 -20.83 -18.71 4.10
N GLY A 150 -21.05 -17.43 4.35
CA GLY A 150 -20.40 -16.33 3.64
C GLY A 150 -20.79 -14.99 4.23
N CYS A 151 -20.32 -13.90 3.63
CA CYS A 151 -20.74 -12.56 4.00
C CYS A 151 -21.05 -11.72 2.77
N GLU A 152 -22.11 -10.92 2.90
CA GLU A 152 -22.53 -9.97 1.88
C GLU A 152 -21.58 -8.77 1.85
N GLY A 153 -21.40 -8.21 0.67
CA GLY A 153 -20.58 -7.04 0.46
C GLY A 153 -20.59 -6.57 -0.99
N VAL A 154 -19.59 -5.75 -1.29
CA VAL A 154 -19.42 -5.15 -2.61
C VAL A 154 -17.94 -5.12 -2.94
N LEU A 155 -17.59 -5.60 -4.13
CA LEU A 155 -16.26 -5.39 -4.71
C LEU A 155 -16.24 -4.00 -5.33
N LYS A 156 -15.40 -3.12 -4.79
CA LYS A 156 -15.11 -1.79 -5.30
C LYS A 156 -13.75 -1.82 -5.97
N VAL A 157 -13.74 -1.54 -7.27
CA VAL A 157 -12.54 -1.53 -8.09
C VAL A 157 -12.08 -0.09 -8.25
N TYR A 158 -10.87 0.21 -7.79
CA TYR A 158 -10.25 1.52 -7.92
C TYR A 158 -9.03 1.46 -8.85
N PRO A 159 -8.54 2.60 -9.39
CA PRO A 159 -7.36 2.60 -10.26
C PRO A 159 -6.08 1.93 -9.73
N ASP A 160 -5.90 1.81 -8.41
CA ASP A 160 -4.69 1.33 -7.73
C ASP A 160 -4.94 0.17 -6.74
N ALA A 161 -6.22 -0.19 -6.51
CA ALA A 161 -6.61 -1.12 -5.46
C ALA A 161 -7.93 -1.83 -5.75
N LEU A 162 -8.07 -3.00 -5.17
CA LEU A 162 -9.32 -3.74 -5.07
C LEU A 162 -9.76 -3.75 -3.61
N VAL A 163 -11.03 -3.41 -3.37
CA VAL A 163 -11.61 -3.42 -2.03
C VAL A 163 -12.85 -4.31 -2.01
N PHE A 164 -12.88 -5.30 -1.14
CA PHE A 164 -14.13 -5.94 -0.75
C PHE A 164 -14.66 -5.25 0.51
N ALA A 165 -15.73 -4.46 0.36
CA ALA A 165 -16.42 -3.82 1.47
C ALA A 165 -17.54 -4.73 1.96
N SER A 166 -17.32 -5.41 3.08
CA SER A 166 -18.33 -6.30 3.67
C SER A 166 -19.24 -5.54 4.62
N GLN A 167 -20.48 -6.02 4.76
CA GLN A 167 -21.38 -5.59 5.84
C GLN A 167 -20.82 -5.93 7.23
N ASN A 168 -19.94 -6.93 7.33
CA ASN A 168 -19.16 -7.19 8.54
C ASN A 168 -17.75 -6.61 8.38
N PRO A 169 -17.38 -5.55 9.12
CA PRO A 169 -16.07 -4.90 8.97
C PRO A 169 -14.86 -5.83 9.12
N LYS A 170 -14.97 -6.93 9.87
CA LYS A 170 -13.88 -7.92 10.02
C LYS A 170 -13.58 -8.68 8.72
N HIS A 171 -14.53 -8.72 7.79
CA HIS A 171 -14.40 -9.39 6.50
C HIS A 171 -14.09 -8.42 5.36
N THR A 172 -14.11 -7.12 5.63
CA THR A 172 -13.62 -6.12 4.68
C THR A 172 -12.15 -6.36 4.36
N ARG A 173 -11.77 -6.17 3.11
CA ARG A 173 -10.38 -6.30 2.66
C ARG A 173 -10.04 -5.20 1.67
N TYR A 174 -8.85 -4.66 1.81
CA TYR A 174 -8.19 -3.79 0.85
C TYR A 174 -6.92 -4.48 0.37
N TRP A 175 -6.72 -4.48 -0.95
CA TRP A 175 -5.52 -4.97 -1.59
C TRP A 175 -5.04 -3.94 -2.60
N ARG A 176 -3.75 -3.59 -2.55
CA ARG A 176 -3.09 -3.02 -3.72
C ARG A 176 -3.01 -4.12 -4.78
N TYR A 177 -3.01 -3.77 -6.05
CA TYR A 177 -2.89 -4.81 -7.09
C TYR A 177 -1.60 -5.64 -6.99
N GLN A 178 -0.50 -5.04 -6.52
CA GLN A 178 0.76 -5.75 -6.25
C GLN A 178 0.69 -6.74 -5.06
N ASP A 179 -0.32 -6.61 -4.20
CA ASP A 179 -0.54 -7.53 -3.06
C ASP A 179 -1.47 -8.69 -3.42
N ILE A 180 -1.94 -8.75 -4.67
CA ILE A 180 -2.77 -9.83 -5.22
C ILE A 180 -1.85 -10.78 -6.00
N GLN A 181 -1.90 -12.07 -5.65
CA GLN A 181 -1.14 -13.10 -6.35
C GLN A 181 -1.73 -13.37 -7.72
N GLN A 182 -3.05 -13.53 -7.79
CA GLN A 182 -3.76 -13.89 -9.00
C GLN A 182 -5.24 -13.54 -8.84
N ILE A 183 -5.89 -13.29 -9.97
CA ILE A 183 -7.35 -13.27 -10.07
C ILE A 183 -7.82 -14.34 -11.05
N GLY A 184 -9.05 -14.80 -10.86
CA GLY A 184 -9.67 -15.80 -11.72
C GLY A 184 -11.14 -15.52 -11.95
N ARG A 185 -11.64 -15.97 -13.10
CA ARG A 185 -13.06 -16.02 -13.43
C ARG A 185 -13.43 -17.46 -13.70
N LEU A 186 -14.09 -18.12 -12.75
CA LEU A 186 -14.54 -19.51 -12.90
C LEU A 186 -15.85 -19.63 -13.67
N GLY A 187 -16.59 -18.53 -13.78
CA GLY A 187 -17.83 -18.42 -14.53
C GLY A 187 -18.31 -16.97 -14.56
N PRO A 188 -19.40 -16.66 -15.27
CA PRO A 188 -19.89 -15.28 -15.42
C PRO A 188 -20.29 -14.63 -14.08
N TYR A 189 -20.59 -15.40 -13.04
CA TYR A 189 -20.96 -14.90 -11.71
C TYR A 189 -19.99 -15.32 -10.60
N GLN A 190 -18.78 -15.75 -10.98
CA GLN A 190 -17.80 -16.28 -10.02
C GLN A 190 -16.43 -15.65 -10.25
N PHE A 191 -15.95 -14.97 -9.23
CA PHE A 191 -14.66 -14.28 -9.24
C PHE A 191 -13.79 -14.71 -8.06
N GLU A 192 -12.50 -14.86 -8.31
CA GLU A 192 -11.53 -15.28 -7.30
C GLU A 192 -10.40 -14.29 -7.17
N VAL A 193 -9.94 -14.09 -5.93
CA VAL A 193 -8.76 -13.30 -5.61
C VAL A 193 -7.84 -14.15 -4.74
N ALA A 194 -6.75 -14.63 -5.30
CA ALA A 194 -5.66 -15.26 -4.55
C ALA A 194 -4.74 -14.17 -4.00
N THR A 195 -4.46 -14.23 -2.70
CA THR A 195 -3.70 -13.19 -1.98
C THR A 195 -2.52 -13.82 -1.26
N TYR A 196 -1.64 -12.99 -0.70
CA TYR A 196 -0.62 -13.49 0.22
C TYR A 196 -1.16 -13.77 1.63
N GLU A 197 -2.42 -13.49 1.98
CA GLU A 197 -2.91 -13.64 3.37
C GLU A 197 -2.73 -15.09 3.89
N HIS A 198 -2.27 -15.27 5.13
CA HIS A 198 -2.06 -16.64 5.64
C HIS A 198 -3.39 -17.37 5.85
N GLN A 199 -3.43 -18.63 5.42
CA GLN A 199 -4.45 -19.60 5.79
C GLN A 199 -3.81 -20.76 6.57
N VAL A 200 -4.41 -21.13 7.70
CA VAL A 200 -3.90 -22.23 8.53
C VAL A 200 -4.03 -23.55 7.76
N GLY A 201 -2.92 -24.29 7.65
CA GLY A 201 -2.90 -25.65 7.09
C GLY A 201 -3.07 -25.74 5.58
N GLY A 202 -2.81 -24.66 4.83
CA GLY A 202 -2.93 -24.65 3.37
C GLY A 202 -2.05 -23.58 2.71
N PRO A 203 -2.16 -23.41 1.38
CA PRO A 203 -1.52 -22.32 0.66
C PRO A 203 -2.03 -20.95 1.15
N ASP A 204 -1.47 -19.86 0.65
CA ASP A 204 -2.00 -18.53 0.93
C ASP A 204 -3.49 -18.42 0.50
N ARG A 205 -4.22 -17.49 1.13
CA ARG A 205 -5.68 -17.45 1.11
C ARG A 205 -6.23 -17.03 -0.26
N VAL A 206 -7.20 -17.81 -0.74
CA VAL A 206 -8.05 -17.49 -1.89
C VAL A 206 -9.42 -17.04 -1.40
N PHE A 207 -9.89 -15.90 -1.94
CA PHE A 207 -11.21 -15.36 -1.69
C PHE A 207 -12.10 -15.71 -2.88
N HIS A 208 -13.21 -16.41 -2.61
CA HIS A 208 -14.17 -16.82 -3.62
C HIS A 208 -15.42 -15.94 -3.52
N PHE A 209 -15.75 -15.23 -4.59
CA PHE A 209 -16.89 -14.33 -4.66
C PHE A 209 -17.97 -14.88 -5.59
N GLU A 210 -19.18 -15.00 -5.05
CA GLU A 210 -20.42 -15.14 -5.83
C GLU A 210 -20.91 -13.73 -6.17
N LEU A 211 -20.92 -13.37 -7.44
CA LEU A 211 -21.35 -12.06 -7.92
C LEU A 211 -22.86 -12.06 -8.13
N LYS A 212 -23.53 -10.96 -7.80
CA LYS A 212 -24.97 -10.82 -8.02
C LYS A 212 -25.31 -10.41 -9.45
N GLU A 213 -24.31 -9.94 -10.17
CA GLU A 213 -24.37 -9.51 -11.56
C GLU A 213 -23.25 -10.19 -12.35
N ARG A 214 -23.42 -10.28 -13.67
CA ARG A 214 -22.42 -10.89 -14.54
C ARG A 214 -21.15 -10.03 -14.53
N LEU A 215 -20.00 -10.69 -14.44
CA LEU A 215 -18.71 -10.03 -14.60
C LEU A 215 -18.43 -9.82 -16.09
N ASP A 216 -18.69 -8.59 -16.54
CA ASP A 216 -18.44 -8.17 -17.91
C ASP A 216 -16.95 -8.25 -18.27
N ASP A 217 -16.67 -8.61 -19.53
CA ASP A 217 -15.30 -8.77 -20.03
C ASP A 217 -14.44 -7.51 -19.82
N PRO A 218 -14.92 -6.27 -20.09
CA PRO A 218 -14.12 -5.06 -19.85
C PRO A 218 -13.73 -4.87 -18.38
N ILE A 219 -14.58 -5.29 -17.43
CA ILE A 219 -14.28 -5.19 -16.00
C ILE A 219 -13.20 -6.20 -15.62
N TYR A 220 -13.32 -7.43 -16.12
CA TYR A 220 -12.32 -8.47 -15.89
C TYR A 220 -10.97 -8.10 -16.49
N ASP A 221 -10.95 -7.60 -17.74
CA ASP A 221 -9.72 -7.18 -18.41
C ASP A 221 -9.04 -6.02 -17.68
N TYR A 222 -9.84 -5.05 -17.19
CA TYR A 222 -9.34 -3.96 -16.36
C TYR A 222 -8.60 -4.47 -15.11
N LEU A 223 -9.18 -5.44 -14.41
CA LEU A 223 -8.57 -6.07 -13.24
C LEU A 223 -7.33 -6.89 -13.63
N TRP A 224 -7.42 -7.67 -14.71
CA TRP A 224 -6.36 -8.56 -15.17
C TRP A 224 -5.10 -7.79 -15.51
N VAL A 225 -5.22 -6.71 -16.29
CA VAL A 225 -4.08 -5.86 -16.64
C VAL A 225 -3.43 -5.31 -15.37
N ARG A 226 -4.19 -4.89 -14.37
CA ARG A 226 -3.62 -4.28 -13.15
C ARG A 226 -2.93 -5.27 -12.22
N VAL A 227 -3.51 -6.46 -12.05
CA VAL A 227 -2.91 -7.53 -11.24
C VAL A 227 -1.66 -8.11 -11.92
N ASN A 228 -1.66 -8.19 -13.25
CA ASN A 228 -0.59 -8.84 -14.01
C ASN A 228 0.42 -7.86 -14.63
N ARG A 229 0.22 -6.53 -14.51
CA ARG A 229 1.12 -5.51 -15.09
C ARG A 229 2.57 -5.73 -14.70
N THR A 230 2.84 -5.98 -13.43
CA THR A 230 4.21 -6.19 -12.91
C THR A 230 4.84 -7.51 -13.34
N LYS A 231 4.05 -8.49 -13.80
CA LYS A 231 4.55 -9.81 -14.21
C LYS A 231 4.92 -9.89 -15.68
N TYR A 232 4.19 -9.17 -16.54
CA TYR A 232 4.36 -9.25 -18.00
C TYR A 232 4.82 -7.94 -18.65
N TYR A 233 4.67 -6.80 -17.96
CA TYR A 233 5.10 -5.49 -18.43
C TYR A 233 5.83 -4.72 -17.31
N PRO A 234 7.07 -5.11 -16.95
CA PRO A 234 7.88 -4.30 -16.05
C PRO A 234 8.00 -2.90 -16.65
N TYR A 235 7.65 -1.90 -15.85
CA TYR A 235 7.65 -0.50 -16.26
C TYR A 235 9.05 -0.08 -16.71
N GLU A 236 9.20 0.18 -18.01
CA GLU A 236 10.16 1.15 -18.52
C GLU A 236 9.43 2.50 -18.48
N PRO A 237 9.87 3.48 -17.66
CA PRO A 237 9.28 4.80 -17.71
C PRO A 237 9.34 5.31 -19.14
N GLU A 238 8.18 5.68 -19.70
CA GLU A 238 8.16 6.50 -20.91
C GLU A 238 9.09 7.68 -20.66
N GLN A 239 10.25 7.64 -21.32
CA GLN A 239 11.13 8.79 -21.40
C GLN A 239 10.26 9.93 -21.92
N PRO A 240 10.16 11.07 -21.24
CA PRO A 240 9.48 12.21 -21.81
C PRO A 240 10.16 12.47 -23.15
N VAL A 241 9.39 12.36 -24.24
CA VAL A 241 9.85 12.71 -25.58
C VAL A 241 10.42 14.11 -25.45
N ARG A 242 11.75 14.22 -25.49
CA ARG A 242 12.41 15.53 -25.55
C ARG A 242 11.85 16.19 -26.79
N ALA A 243 11.05 17.23 -26.61
CA ALA A 243 10.66 18.11 -27.69
C ALA A 243 11.96 18.58 -28.34
N THR A 244 12.24 18.07 -29.53
CA THR A 244 13.31 18.59 -30.38
C THR A 244 12.93 20.05 -30.66
N PRO A 245 13.78 21.04 -30.32
CA PRO A 245 13.54 22.38 -30.81
C PRO A 245 13.67 22.32 -32.33
N THR A 246 12.56 22.55 -33.01
CA THR A 246 12.51 22.74 -34.46
C THR A 246 13.22 24.07 -34.75
N SER A 247 14.55 24.04 -34.84
CA SER A 247 15.31 25.15 -35.41
C SER A 247 15.06 25.16 -36.91
N GLY A 248 14.10 26.00 -37.30
CA GLY A 248 13.91 26.37 -38.69
C GLY A 248 15.14 27.10 -39.22
N VAL A 249 15.69 26.59 -40.32
CA VAL A 249 16.29 27.41 -41.37
C VAL A 249 15.94 26.75 -42.70
N VAL A 250 14.78 27.10 -43.27
CA VAL A 250 14.49 26.85 -44.68
C VAL A 250 15.26 27.92 -45.46
N ARG A 251 16.43 27.55 -46.02
CA ARG A 251 17.06 28.34 -47.07
C ARG A 251 16.25 28.18 -48.35
N LEU A 252 15.54 29.24 -48.72
CA LEU A 252 15.01 29.41 -50.07
C LEU A 252 16.19 29.50 -51.05
N SER A 253 16.40 28.42 -51.82
CA SER A 253 17.25 28.42 -53.01
C SER A 253 16.36 28.56 -54.24
N THR A 254 16.19 29.80 -54.69
CA THR A 254 15.80 30.14 -56.05
C THR A 254 16.85 29.62 -57.03
N ARG A 255 16.46 28.80 -58.02
CA ARG A 255 16.74 29.10 -59.45
C ARG A 255 16.09 28.12 -60.45
N ARG A 256 15.40 28.75 -61.40
CA ARG A 256 15.30 28.50 -62.85
C ARG A 256 14.55 27.26 -63.37
N ARG A 257 13.34 27.58 -63.87
CA ARG A 257 12.78 27.08 -65.14
C ARG A 257 13.86 26.90 -66.21
N VAL A 258 13.86 25.73 -66.86
CA VAL A 258 14.04 25.63 -68.30
C VAL A 258 12.98 24.66 -68.82
N SER A 259 12.11 25.16 -69.69
CA SER A 259 11.26 24.34 -70.54
C SER A 259 12.07 23.77 -71.69
N ARG A 260 11.75 22.57 -72.17
CA ARG A 260 11.46 22.30 -73.59
C ARG A 260 11.19 20.81 -73.82
N ARG A 261 10.04 20.58 -74.47
CA ARG A 261 9.66 19.54 -75.45
C ARG A 261 9.85 18.08 -75.06
#